data_AF-A0A1V5GRY4-F1
#
_entry.id   AF-A0A1V5GRY4-F1
#
_cell.length_a   1.000
_cell.length_b   1.000
_cell.length_c   1.000
_cell.angle_alpha   90.00
_cell.angle_beta   90.00
_cell.angle_gamma   90.00
#
_symmetry.space_group_name_H-M   'P 1'
#
loop_
_entity.id
_entity.type
_entity.pdbx_description
1 polymer ?
#
loop_
_entity_poly.entity_id
_entity_poly.type
_entity_poly.pdbx_seq_one_letter_code
_entity_poly.pdbx_strand_id
1 'polypeptide(L)'
;MLIKGSRKYNLRHNTERVSPPEFGRMINGQGLGLVSQLRYGICHMSFNGCEVIAVHNALVYLGKPEPLMKIAFYMERFRVLMGFFGCNAYSIGKALRHFGVENTRSRSAEDSRSFIITFWTKIPFLSAIHTVFCLRTEKGIAVYNRYNNCPTVMYCRTVEEIIGKHRPIAVYTIEKTADEILNNI
;
A
#
# COMPACT_ATOMS: atom_id res chain seq x y z
N MET A 1 9.46 -11.34 27.81
CA MET A 1 8.61 -10.17 27.49
C MET A 1 8.86 -9.75 26.05
N LEU A 2 7.83 -9.59 25.20
CA LEU A 2 8.03 -9.07 23.83
C LEU A 2 8.13 -7.54 23.87
N ILE A 3 9.14 -6.98 23.22
CA ILE A 3 9.30 -5.52 23.09
C ILE A 3 8.20 -4.97 22.18
N LYS A 4 7.43 -4.00 22.67
CA LYS A 4 6.37 -3.34 21.89
C LYS A 4 6.95 -2.74 20.61
N GLY A 5 6.33 -3.03 19.48
CA GLY A 5 6.79 -2.60 18.15
C GLY A 5 7.92 -3.44 17.54
N SER A 6 8.32 -4.54 18.18
CA SER A 6 9.12 -5.58 17.52
C SER A 6 8.27 -6.37 16.52
N ARG A 7 8.92 -6.99 15.52
CA ARG A 7 8.24 -7.81 14.50
C ARG A 7 7.38 -8.91 15.09
N LYS A 8 7.91 -9.62 16.09
CA LYS A 8 7.20 -10.71 16.79
C LYS A 8 6.02 -10.17 17.61
N TYR A 9 6.18 -9.02 18.26
CA TYR A 9 5.07 -8.38 18.99
C TYR A 9 3.94 -7.98 18.05
N ASN A 10 4.26 -7.33 16.92
CA ASN A 10 3.26 -6.87 15.97
C ASN A 10 2.57 -8.04 15.27
N LEU A 11 3.30 -9.09 14.89
CA LEU A 11 2.68 -10.31 14.36
C LEU A 11 1.65 -10.85 15.35
N ARG A 12 2.07 -11.06 16.61
CA ARG A 12 1.19 -11.57 17.67
C ARG A 12 -0.04 -10.68 17.88
N HIS A 13 0.15 -9.37 17.97
CA HIS A 13 -0.97 -8.42 18.08
C HIS A 13 -1.92 -8.53 16.89
N ASN A 14 -1.38 -8.55 15.68
CA ASN A 14 -2.17 -8.56 14.45
C ASN A 14 -2.89 -9.88 14.20
N THR A 15 -2.42 -11.00 14.76
CA THR A 15 -3.05 -12.32 14.57
C THR A 15 -3.93 -12.75 15.73
N GLU A 16 -3.62 -12.35 16.97
CA GLU A 16 -4.32 -12.83 18.17
C GLU A 16 -5.26 -11.79 18.79
N ARG A 17 -5.07 -10.49 18.52
CA ARG A 17 -5.78 -9.42 19.23
C ARG A 17 -6.70 -8.58 18.36
N VAL A 18 -6.61 -8.75 17.04
CA VAL A 18 -7.41 -8.00 16.07
C VAL A 18 -7.98 -9.00 15.09
N SER A 19 -9.29 -8.94 14.86
CA SER A 19 -9.93 -9.74 13.82
C SER A 19 -9.32 -9.38 12.47
N PRO A 20 -9.03 -10.35 11.59
CA PRO A 20 -8.48 -10.06 10.28
C PRO A 20 -9.49 -9.24 9.46
N PRO A 21 -9.04 -8.27 8.65
CA PRO A 21 -9.89 -7.67 7.66
C PRO A 21 -10.35 -8.72 6.64
N GLU A 22 -11.45 -8.42 5.94
CA GLU A 22 -12.00 -9.30 4.91
C GLU A 22 -10.94 -9.70 3.88
N PHE A 23 -10.77 -11.02 3.68
CA PHE A 23 -9.77 -11.56 2.79
C PHE A 23 -10.13 -11.27 1.33
N GLY A 24 -9.12 -10.93 0.51
CA GLY A 24 -9.34 -10.69 -0.91
C GLY A 24 -10.05 -9.38 -1.27
N ARG A 25 -10.33 -8.50 -0.30
CA ARG A 25 -10.99 -7.22 -0.57
C ARG A 25 -10.00 -6.05 -0.60
N MET A 26 -10.24 -5.13 -1.53
CA MET A 26 -9.53 -3.85 -1.62
C MET A 26 -9.81 -2.97 -0.40
N ILE A 27 -8.79 -2.27 0.09
CA ILE A 27 -8.85 -1.37 1.25
C ILE A 27 -8.73 0.08 0.79
N ASN A 28 -9.71 0.91 1.15
CA ASN A 28 -9.79 2.32 0.72
C ASN A 28 -9.52 3.36 1.81
N GLY A 29 -9.46 2.96 3.08
CA GLY A 29 -9.20 3.87 4.19
C GLY A 29 -8.47 3.17 5.32
N GLN A 30 -7.18 3.44 5.46
CA GLN A 30 -6.33 2.82 6.48
C GLN A 30 -6.73 3.19 7.92
N GLY A 31 -7.46 4.30 8.09
CA GLY A 31 -7.97 4.81 9.36
C GLY A 31 -9.31 4.20 9.75
N LEU A 32 -9.85 3.30 8.93
CA LEU A 32 -11.17 2.72 9.12
C LEU A 32 -11.10 1.23 9.50
N GLY A 33 -12.11 0.78 10.24
CA GLY A 33 -12.36 -0.63 10.52
C GLY A 33 -11.19 -1.36 11.19
N LEU A 34 -11.10 -2.66 10.94
CA LEU A 34 -10.11 -3.56 11.54
C LEU A 34 -8.67 -3.23 11.14
N VAL A 35 -8.48 -2.74 9.91
CA VAL A 35 -7.16 -2.35 9.39
C VAL A 35 -6.51 -1.28 10.28
N SER A 36 -7.31 -0.32 10.76
CA SER A 36 -6.82 0.77 11.62
C SER A 36 -6.26 0.31 12.97
N GLN A 37 -6.61 -0.90 13.42
CA GLN A 37 -6.21 -1.48 14.70
C GLN A 37 -4.95 -2.35 14.60
N LEU A 38 -4.56 -2.72 13.38
CA LEU A 38 -3.35 -3.46 13.13
C LEU A 38 -2.13 -2.59 13.38
N ARG A 39 -1.01 -3.22 13.74
CA ARG A 39 0.25 -2.57 14.06
C ARG A 39 1.27 -2.74 12.96
N TYR A 40 2.03 -1.67 12.74
CA TYR A 40 3.22 -1.67 11.91
C TYR A 40 4.28 -0.84 12.63
N GLY A 41 5.36 -1.51 13.05
CA GLY A 41 6.30 -0.96 14.01
C GLY A 41 5.67 -0.48 15.32
N ILE A 42 6.05 0.71 15.79
CA ILE A 42 5.54 1.25 17.06
C ILE A 42 4.14 1.89 16.94
N CYS A 43 3.62 2.06 15.72
CA CYS A 43 2.35 2.72 15.44
C CYS A 43 1.27 1.73 14.97
N HIS A 44 0.03 2.22 14.88
CA HIS A 44 -1.05 1.53 14.20
C HIS A 44 -1.03 1.85 12.70
N MET A 45 -1.55 0.96 11.87
CA MET A 45 -1.61 1.12 10.41
C MET A 45 -2.45 2.32 9.98
N SER A 46 -3.34 2.83 10.84
CA SER A 46 -4.00 4.12 10.63
C SER A 46 -3.02 5.28 10.46
N PHE A 47 -1.83 5.19 11.07
CA PHE A 47 -0.78 6.20 10.99
C PHE A 47 0.22 5.93 9.86
N ASN A 48 0.64 4.67 9.68
CA ASN A 48 1.82 4.33 8.88
C ASN A 48 1.66 3.05 8.03
N GLY A 49 0.43 2.64 7.75
CA GLY A 49 0.13 1.41 7.02
C GLY A 49 -0.03 1.58 5.50
N CYS A 50 0.12 2.78 4.97
CA CYS A 50 -0.21 3.09 3.58
C CYS A 50 0.56 2.21 2.57
N GLU A 51 1.85 1.92 2.80
CA GLU A 51 2.62 1.05 1.92
C GLU A 51 2.17 -0.41 1.98
N VAL A 52 1.85 -0.91 3.18
CA VAL A 52 1.36 -2.28 3.39
C VAL A 52 0.02 -2.46 2.66
N ILE A 53 -0.86 -1.48 2.77
CA ILE A 53 -2.17 -1.48 2.12
C ILE A 53 -2.03 -1.35 0.60
N ALA A 54 -1.09 -0.55 0.10
CA ALA A 54 -0.83 -0.46 -1.33
C ALA A 54 -0.36 -1.80 -1.91
N VAL A 55 0.53 -2.52 -1.22
CA VAL A 55 0.96 -3.88 -1.62
C VAL A 55 -0.20 -4.86 -1.54
N HIS A 56 -1.01 -4.82 -0.49
CA HIS A 56 -2.23 -5.64 -0.38
C HIS A 56 -3.19 -5.41 -1.54
N ASN A 57 -3.50 -4.16 -1.87
CA ASN A 57 -4.40 -3.84 -2.97
C ASN A 57 -3.84 -4.29 -4.32
N ALA A 58 -2.53 -4.17 -4.53
CA ALA A 58 -1.89 -4.72 -5.73
C ALA A 58 -2.07 -6.24 -5.83
N LEU A 59 -1.87 -6.97 -4.73
CA LEU A 59 -2.04 -8.42 -4.69
C LEU A 59 -3.48 -8.86 -4.93
N VAL A 60 -4.45 -8.14 -4.35
CA VAL A 60 -5.88 -8.36 -4.62
C VAL A 60 -6.20 -8.14 -6.10
N TYR A 61 -5.71 -7.06 -6.71
CA TYR A 61 -5.92 -6.77 -8.14
C TYR A 61 -5.39 -7.87 -9.06
N LEU A 62 -4.28 -8.51 -8.68
CA LEU A 62 -3.66 -9.58 -9.46
C LEU A 62 -4.27 -10.96 -9.19
N GLY A 63 -5.32 -11.06 -8.37
CA GLY A 63 -5.93 -12.35 -8.02
C GLY A 63 -5.04 -13.21 -7.13
N LYS A 64 -4.04 -12.61 -6.46
CA LYS A 64 -3.11 -13.27 -5.54
C LYS A 64 -3.25 -12.72 -4.11
N PRO A 65 -4.48 -12.68 -3.53
CA PRO A 65 -4.67 -12.07 -2.23
C PRO A 65 -3.86 -12.80 -1.15
N GLU A 66 -3.26 -12.03 -0.26
CA GLU A 66 -2.50 -12.53 0.88
C GLU A 66 -3.05 -11.91 2.16
N PRO A 67 -3.00 -12.59 3.32
CA PRO A 67 -3.43 -11.99 4.57
C PRO A 67 -2.63 -10.71 4.87
N LEU A 68 -3.33 -9.60 5.15
CA LEU A 68 -2.69 -8.30 5.37
C LEU A 68 -1.59 -8.35 6.44
N MET A 69 -1.78 -9.17 7.48
CA MET A 69 -0.84 -9.41 8.57
C MET A 69 0.45 -10.11 8.12
N LYS A 70 0.38 -11.00 7.12
CA LYS A 70 1.56 -11.64 6.50
C LYS A 70 2.37 -10.61 5.70
N ILE A 71 1.68 -9.77 4.92
CA ILE A 71 2.29 -8.65 4.18
C ILE A 71 2.98 -7.69 5.15
N ALA A 72 2.27 -7.26 6.19
CA ALA A 72 2.80 -6.38 7.24
C ALA A 72 4.05 -6.97 7.90
N PHE A 73 3.98 -8.24 8.32
CA PHE A 73 5.10 -8.92 8.96
C PHE A 73 6.34 -9.01 8.07
N TYR A 74 6.15 -9.25 6.78
CA TYR A 74 7.25 -9.25 5.82
C TYR A 74 7.87 -7.85 5.68
N MET A 75 7.02 -6.84 5.49
CA MET A 75 7.43 -5.45 5.25
C MET A 75 8.06 -4.78 6.47
N GLU A 76 7.85 -5.30 7.69
CA GLU A 76 8.46 -4.77 8.90
C GLU A 76 10.00 -4.68 8.85
N ARG A 77 10.66 -5.43 7.95
CA ARG A 77 12.11 -5.34 7.72
C ARG A 77 12.55 -4.06 6.99
N PHE A 78 11.60 -3.36 6.37
CA PHE A 78 11.82 -2.13 5.58
C PHE A 78 11.31 -0.88 6.30
N ARG A 79 10.95 -0.99 7.58
CA ARG A 79 10.51 0.15 8.40
C ARG A 79 11.58 1.22 8.49
N VAL A 80 11.16 2.48 8.44
CA VAL A 80 12.00 3.64 8.70
C VAL A 80 11.73 4.13 10.12
N LEU A 81 12.79 4.38 10.90
CA LEU A 81 12.72 4.89 12.27
C LEU A 81 11.71 4.11 13.16
N MET A 82 11.93 2.79 13.28
CA MET A 82 11.03 1.86 13.99
C MET A 82 9.58 1.78 13.46
N GLY A 83 9.33 2.34 12.27
CA GLY A 83 8.03 2.41 11.62
C GLY A 83 7.36 3.78 11.74
N PHE A 84 7.92 4.74 12.48
CA PHE A 84 7.29 6.06 12.62
C PHE A 84 7.07 6.75 11.26
N PHE A 85 8.02 6.61 10.33
CA PHE A 85 7.89 7.11 8.96
C PHE A 85 7.38 6.05 7.96
N GLY A 86 6.69 5.01 8.46
CA GLY A 86 6.18 3.91 7.62
C GLY A 86 7.30 3.02 7.06
N CYS A 87 7.15 2.64 5.80
CA CYS A 87 8.08 1.81 5.06
C CYS A 87 9.00 2.68 4.19
N ASN A 88 10.25 2.23 3.97
CA ASN A 88 11.10 2.82 2.95
C ASN A 88 10.43 2.62 1.58
N ALA A 89 9.96 3.72 0.97
CA ALA A 89 9.27 3.71 -0.32
C ALA A 89 10.05 2.95 -1.40
N TYR A 90 11.39 2.99 -1.36
CA TYR A 90 12.28 2.32 -2.31
C TYR A 90 12.31 0.79 -2.15
N SER A 91 11.73 0.26 -1.07
CA SER A 91 11.65 -1.18 -0.79
C SER A 91 10.32 -1.81 -1.18
N ILE A 92 9.33 -1.04 -1.63
CA ILE A 92 8.02 -1.56 -2.05
C ILE A 92 8.17 -2.60 -3.16
N GLY A 93 9.01 -2.35 -4.15
CA GLY A 93 9.27 -3.33 -5.22
C GLY A 93 9.86 -4.65 -4.73
N LYS A 94 10.62 -4.64 -3.62
CA LYS A 94 11.11 -5.88 -2.97
C LYS A 94 9.99 -6.64 -2.25
N ALA A 95 8.97 -5.93 -1.75
CA ALA A 95 7.77 -6.55 -1.20
C ALA A 95 6.92 -7.18 -2.28
N LEU A 96 6.67 -6.46 -3.37
CA LEU A 96 5.95 -7.00 -4.53
C LEU A 96 6.60 -8.28 -5.07
N ARG A 97 7.91 -8.27 -5.33
CA ARG A 97 8.63 -9.47 -5.81
C ARG A 97 8.60 -10.64 -4.82
N HIS A 98 8.62 -10.37 -3.51
CA HIS A 98 8.51 -11.43 -2.51
C HIS A 98 7.18 -12.18 -2.60
N PHE A 99 6.11 -11.49 -2.97
CA PHE A 99 4.78 -12.07 -3.19
C PHE A 99 4.53 -12.46 -4.65
N GLY A 100 5.58 -12.60 -5.46
CA GLY A 100 5.47 -13.07 -6.84
C GLY A 100 4.80 -12.06 -7.79
N VAL A 101 4.98 -10.76 -7.53
CA VAL A 101 4.52 -9.67 -8.38
C VAL A 101 5.70 -9.00 -9.07
N GLU A 102 5.74 -9.13 -10.40
CA GLU A 102 6.68 -8.41 -11.24
C GLU A 102 6.35 -6.91 -11.24
N ASN A 103 7.41 -6.11 -11.12
CA ASN A 103 7.28 -4.67 -11.04
C ASN A 103 8.53 -3.97 -11.54
N THR A 104 8.30 -2.82 -12.18
CA THR A 104 9.36 -1.95 -12.66
C THR A 104 9.31 -0.63 -11.90
N ARG A 105 10.46 -0.16 -11.43
CA ARG A 105 10.55 1.17 -10.83
C ARG A 105 10.66 2.20 -11.95
N SER A 106 9.69 3.11 -11.99
CA SER A 106 9.58 4.11 -13.07
C SER A 106 9.69 5.53 -12.51
N ARG A 107 9.98 6.49 -13.39
CA ARG A 107 9.97 7.92 -13.05
C ARG A 107 8.56 8.53 -13.12
N SER A 108 7.69 7.90 -13.90
CA SER A 108 6.31 8.33 -14.14
C SER A 108 5.37 7.12 -14.09
N ALA A 109 4.09 7.40 -13.86
CA ALA A 109 3.00 6.43 -13.93
C ALA A 109 2.10 6.62 -15.17
N GLU A 110 2.45 7.54 -16.07
CA GLU A 110 1.61 7.97 -17.20
C GLU A 110 1.17 6.80 -18.09
N ASP A 111 2.11 5.94 -18.48
CA ASP A 111 1.84 4.85 -19.42
C ASP A 111 1.43 3.53 -18.74
N SER A 112 1.39 3.48 -17.41
CA SER A 112 1.11 2.24 -16.68
C SER A 112 -0.38 2.08 -16.39
N ARG A 113 -0.93 0.90 -16.71
CA ARG A 113 -2.30 0.53 -16.33
C ARG A 113 -2.48 0.42 -14.82
N SER A 114 -1.54 -0.19 -14.12
CA SER A 114 -1.57 -0.38 -12.67
C SER A 114 -0.25 0.05 -12.04
N PHE A 115 -0.30 0.76 -10.93
CA PHE A 115 0.92 1.26 -10.29
C PHE A 115 0.72 1.56 -8.80
N ILE A 116 1.81 1.50 -8.04
CA ILE A 116 1.90 2.09 -6.70
C ILE A 116 2.70 3.38 -6.80
N ILE A 117 2.19 4.44 -6.19
CA ILE A 117 2.84 5.76 -6.18
C ILE A 117 2.95 6.29 -4.76
N THR A 118 4.15 6.78 -4.42
CA THR A 118 4.46 7.43 -3.15
C THR A 118 4.78 8.90 -3.39
N PHE A 119 4.17 9.80 -2.63
CA PHE A 119 4.25 11.24 -2.85
C PHE A 119 4.07 12.04 -1.54
N TRP A 120 4.43 13.32 -1.57
CA TRP A 120 4.16 14.24 -0.46
C TRP A 120 2.72 14.71 -0.51
N THR A 121 2.03 14.67 0.62
CA THR A 121 0.61 15.08 0.71
C THR A 121 0.38 16.57 0.43
N LYS A 122 1.38 17.41 0.70
CA LYS A 122 1.39 18.85 0.40
C LYS A 122 2.79 19.29 -0.02
N ILE A 123 3.52 19.98 0.85
CA ILE A 123 4.82 20.58 0.55
C ILE A 123 5.93 19.52 0.75
N PRO A 124 6.82 19.30 -0.24
CA PRO A 124 7.94 18.39 -0.09
C PRO A 124 8.78 18.69 1.16
N PHE A 125 9.19 17.65 1.88
CA PHE A 125 9.98 17.70 3.12
C PHE A 125 9.28 18.33 4.35
N LEU A 126 8.18 19.07 4.17
CA LEU A 126 7.43 19.71 5.24
C LEU A 126 6.07 19.05 5.53
N SER A 127 5.73 17.97 4.83
CA SER A 127 4.42 17.31 4.92
C SER A 127 4.55 15.80 5.07
N ALA A 128 3.46 15.11 5.39
CA ALA A 128 3.47 13.65 5.45
C ALA A 128 3.64 13.05 4.04
N ILE A 129 4.26 11.87 3.97
CA ILE A 129 4.33 11.04 2.77
C ILE A 129 3.11 10.13 2.75
N HIS A 130 2.57 9.88 1.56
CA HIS A 130 1.48 8.93 1.37
C HIS A 130 1.76 7.99 0.20
N THR A 131 1.32 6.74 0.33
CA THR A 131 1.49 5.70 -0.69
C THR A 131 0.13 5.08 -1.03
N VAL A 132 -0.17 4.99 -2.32
CA VAL A 132 -1.45 4.48 -2.82
C VAL A 132 -1.26 3.50 -3.96
N PHE A 133 -2.20 2.58 -4.12
CA PHE A 133 -2.34 1.75 -5.30
C PHE A 133 -3.35 2.40 -6.26
N CYS A 134 -3.00 2.42 -7.54
CA CYS A 134 -3.77 3.05 -8.61
C CYS A 134 -4.01 2.07 -9.76
N LEU A 135 -5.20 2.19 -10.35
CA LEU A 135 -5.62 1.43 -11.53
C LEU A 135 -6.28 2.37 -12.55
N ARG A 136 -5.76 2.40 -13.78
CA ARG A 136 -6.39 3.10 -14.90
C ARG A 136 -7.58 2.30 -15.41
N THR A 137 -8.72 2.96 -15.51
CA THR A 137 -10.00 2.45 -15.99
C THR A 137 -10.59 3.44 -16.99
N GLU A 138 -11.68 3.07 -17.65
CA GLU A 138 -12.41 3.97 -18.56
C GLU A 138 -12.95 5.22 -17.84
N LYS A 139 -13.23 5.12 -16.53
CA LYS A 139 -13.71 6.24 -15.70
C LYS A 139 -12.58 7.17 -15.22
N GLY A 140 -11.34 6.87 -15.57
CA GLY A 140 -10.13 7.53 -15.06
C GLY A 140 -9.30 6.62 -14.15
N ILE A 141 -8.45 7.23 -13.33
CA ILE A 141 -7.54 6.54 -12.43
C ILE A 141 -8.26 6.28 -11.10
N ALA A 142 -8.61 5.03 -10.84
CA ALA A 142 -9.09 4.57 -9.55
C ALA A 142 -7.93 4.57 -8.54
N VAL A 143 -8.07 5.33 -7.46
CA VAL A 143 -7.07 5.49 -6.40
C VAL A 143 -7.60 4.88 -5.12
N TYR A 144 -6.98 3.78 -4.71
CA TYR A 144 -7.31 3.08 -3.49
C TYR A 144 -6.50 3.63 -2.32
N ASN A 145 -7.13 3.72 -1.16
CA ASN A 145 -6.54 4.35 0.03
C ASN A 145 -6.12 5.80 -0.20
N ARG A 146 -6.91 6.57 -0.98
CA ARG A 146 -6.59 7.95 -1.33
C ARG A 146 -6.41 8.84 -0.10
N TYR A 147 -7.32 8.71 0.86
CA TYR A 147 -7.27 9.41 2.14
C TYR A 147 -7.49 8.44 3.28
N ASN A 148 -6.94 8.77 4.45
CA ASN A 148 -6.97 7.91 5.63
C ASN A 148 -8.40 7.42 5.99
N ASN A 149 -9.38 8.33 5.90
CA ASN A 149 -10.75 8.11 6.34
C ASN A 149 -11.74 8.00 5.17
N CYS A 150 -11.29 7.60 3.97
CA CYS A 150 -12.17 7.41 2.82
C CYS A 150 -12.61 5.94 2.72
N PRO A 151 -13.91 5.61 2.83
CA PRO A 151 -14.35 4.22 2.73
C PRO A 151 -14.41 3.69 1.29
N THR A 152 -14.35 4.59 0.30
CA THR A 152 -14.58 4.27 -1.12
C THR A 152 -13.38 4.58 -1.99
N VAL A 153 -13.32 3.94 -3.15
CA VAL A 153 -12.34 4.27 -4.18
C VAL A 153 -12.62 5.68 -4.73
N MET A 154 -11.56 6.45 -4.97
CA MET A 154 -11.64 7.79 -5.56
C MET A 154 -11.17 7.74 -7.00
N TYR A 155 -11.76 8.56 -7.88
CA TYR A 155 -11.34 8.65 -9.27
C TYR A 155 -10.67 10.00 -9.56
N CYS A 156 -9.48 9.94 -10.16
CA CYS A 156 -8.72 11.08 -10.63
C CYS A 156 -8.56 10.99 -12.16
N ARG A 157 -8.54 12.12 -12.85
CA ARG A 157 -8.34 12.16 -14.30
C ARG A 157 -6.87 12.03 -14.66
N THR A 158 -6.00 12.65 -13.87
CA THR A 158 -4.55 12.70 -14.12
C THR A 158 -3.76 12.26 -12.91
N VAL A 159 -2.48 11.92 -13.11
CA VAL A 159 -1.56 11.61 -12.00
C VAL A 159 -1.30 12.88 -11.17
N GLU A 160 -1.35 14.06 -11.77
CA GLU A 160 -1.17 15.35 -11.08
C GLU A 160 -2.30 15.62 -10.06
N GLU A 161 -3.54 15.21 -10.34
CA GLU A 161 -4.62 15.25 -9.34
C GLU A 161 -4.35 14.32 -8.14
N ILE A 162 -3.52 13.28 -8.33
CA ILE A 162 -3.10 12.36 -7.28
C ILE A 162 -1.95 12.96 -6.48
N ILE A 163 -0.87 13.38 -7.12
CA ILE A 163 0.37 13.72 -6.40
C ILE A 163 0.63 15.22 -6.24
N GLY A 164 -0.25 16.06 -6.82
CA GLY A 164 0.00 17.48 -7.03
C GLY A 164 1.03 17.72 -8.13
N LYS A 165 1.57 18.94 -8.18
CA LYS A 165 2.56 19.37 -9.21
C LYS A 165 3.98 18.86 -8.94
N HIS A 166 4.16 18.03 -7.93
CA HIS A 166 5.48 17.60 -7.46
C HIS A 166 5.85 16.26 -8.05
N ARG A 167 7.16 16.02 -8.19
CA ARG A 167 7.65 14.70 -8.59
C ARG A 167 7.32 13.66 -7.50
N PRO A 168 6.88 12.46 -7.88
CA PRO A 168 6.67 11.39 -6.93
C PRO A 168 8.01 10.96 -6.31
N ILE A 169 7.94 10.48 -5.07
CA ILE A 169 9.10 9.92 -4.35
C ILE A 169 9.47 8.56 -4.95
N ALA A 170 8.47 7.75 -5.25
CA ALA A 170 8.64 6.47 -5.92
C ALA A 170 7.40 6.10 -6.73
N VAL A 171 7.61 5.45 -7.87
CA VAL A 171 6.57 4.82 -8.68
C VAL A 171 7.00 3.40 -8.99
N TYR A 172 6.10 2.45 -8.77
CA TYR A 172 6.25 1.05 -9.17
C TYR A 172 5.11 0.70 -10.12
N THR A 173 5.43 0.43 -11.37
CA THR A 173 4.47 -0.11 -12.33
C THR A 173 4.31 -1.60 -12.06
N ILE A 174 3.09 -2.08 -12.13
CA ILE A 174 2.73 -3.47 -11.87
C ILE A 174 2.27 -4.07 -13.18
N GLU A 175 2.94 -5.13 -13.60
CA GLU A 175 2.69 -5.84 -14.85
C GLU A 175 1.85 -7.07 -14.52
N LYS A 176 0.75 -7.27 -15.25
CA LYS A 176 0.00 -8.53 -15.16
C LYS A 176 0.75 -9.60 -15.96
N THR A 177 0.93 -10.77 -15.37
CA THR A 177 1.35 -11.94 -16.14
C THR A 177 0.19 -12.43 -17.02
N ALA A 178 0.51 -13.21 -18.06
CA ALA A 178 -0.50 -13.77 -18.97
C ALA A 178 -1.60 -14.55 -18.20
N ASP A 179 -1.21 -15.30 -17.16
CA ASP A 179 -2.13 -16.06 -16.32
C ASP A 179 -3.08 -15.17 -15.49
N GLU A 180 -2.63 -13.98 -15.07
CA GLU A 180 -3.44 -13.02 -14.30
C GLU A 180 -4.43 -12.24 -15.18
N ILE A 181 -4.16 -12.17 -16.49
CA ILE A 181 -5.08 -11.59 -17.47
C ILE A 181 -6.25 -12.55 -17.72
N LEU A 182 -5.97 -13.84 -17.88
CA LEU A 182 -6.98 -14.86 -18.19
C LEU A 182 -7.97 -15.10 -17.03
N ASN A 183 -7.53 -14.97 -15.78
CA ASN A 183 -8.39 -15.17 -14.59
C ASN A 183 -9.29 -13.96 -14.23
N ASN A 184 -9.29 -12.89 -15.05
CA ASN A 184 -10.08 -11.67 -14.83
C ASN A 184 -11.04 -11.36 -16.00
N ILE A 185 -11.26 -12.33 -16.89
CA ILE A 185 -12.29 -12.33 -17.94
C ILE A 185 -13.38 -13.32 -17.49
#